data_AF-A0A2U1PRD9-F1
#
_entry.id   AF-A0A2U1PRD9-F1
#
_cell.length_a   1.000
_cell.length_b   1.000
_cell.length_c   1.000
_cell.angle_alpha   90.00
_cell.angle_beta   90.00
_cell.angle_gamma   90.00
#
_symmetry.space_group_name_H-M   'P 1'
#
loop_
_entity.id
_entity.type
_entity.pdbx_description
1 polymer ?
#
loop_
_entity_poly.entity_id
_entity_poly.type
_entity_poly.pdbx_seq_one_letter_code
_entity_poly.pdbx_strand_id
1 'polypeptide(L)'
;MAPEYFFHGHLSAKTDVYSFGVVVLETLSGHSVHKNIPGINKRLLEFVWNNWVEGTYSNIVNPRIKIDADSTLMKRVIHIGLLCIQIDAKERPTMKEVVGMLLGTSSTDLPVPKQPMHGGNN
;
A
#
# COMPACT_ATOMS: atom_id res chain seq x y z
N MET A 1 -10.94 -3.22 3.13
CA MET A 1 -11.84 -2.77 2.05
C MET A 1 -11.68 -1.26 1.89
N ALA A 2 -12.02 -0.73 0.71
CA ALA A 2 -12.02 0.71 0.47
C ALA A 2 -13.01 1.41 1.42
N PRO A 3 -12.66 2.56 2.04
CA PRO A 3 -13.53 3.25 2.99
C PRO A 3 -14.90 3.60 2.42
N GLU A 4 -14.95 4.16 1.20
CA GLU A 4 -16.19 4.59 0.56
C GLU A 4 -17.12 3.42 0.21
N TYR A 5 -16.57 2.25 -0.09
CA TYR A 5 -17.36 1.04 -0.25
C TYR A 5 -17.91 0.57 1.09
N PHE A 6 -17.07 0.56 2.13
CA PHE A 6 -17.46 0.09 3.46
C PHE A 6 -18.55 0.97 4.10
N PHE A 7 -18.43 2.29 3.98
CA PHE A 7 -19.37 3.22 4.61
C PHE A 7 -20.60 3.54 3.76
N HIS A 8 -20.48 3.55 2.43
CA HIS A 8 -21.55 4.03 1.55
C HIS A 8 -22.01 3.02 0.50
N GLY A 9 -21.40 1.82 0.45
CA GLY A 9 -21.71 0.82 -0.59
C GLY A 9 -21.32 1.27 -1.99
N HIS A 10 -20.49 2.31 -2.14
CA HIS A 10 -20.11 2.84 -3.43
C HIS A 10 -19.12 1.88 -4.11
N LEU A 11 -19.54 1.24 -5.20
CA LEU A 11 -18.70 0.38 -6.02
C LEU A 11 -18.10 1.17 -7.19
N SER A 12 -16.79 1.07 -7.41
CA SER A 12 -16.13 1.70 -8.55
C SER A 12 -14.83 0.99 -8.92
N ALA A 13 -14.26 1.30 -10.08
CA ALA A 13 -12.91 0.82 -10.40
C ALA A 13 -11.86 1.24 -9.35
N LYS A 14 -12.08 2.35 -8.63
CA LYS A 14 -11.17 2.82 -7.57
C LYS A 14 -11.25 1.98 -6.28
N THR A 15 -12.37 1.31 -6.02
CA THR A 15 -12.48 0.38 -4.87
C THR A 15 -11.68 -0.90 -5.13
N ASP A 16 -11.62 -1.32 -6.39
CA ASP A 16 -10.80 -2.45 -6.82
C ASP A 16 -9.31 -2.10 -6.75
N VAL A 17 -8.92 -0.90 -7.17
CA VAL A 17 -7.54 -0.38 -7.00
C VAL A 17 -7.11 -0.42 -5.54
N TYR A 18 -7.96 0.04 -4.62
CA TYR A 18 -7.67 -0.02 -3.19
C TYR A 18 -7.44 -1.45 -2.71
N SER A 19 -8.34 -2.36 -3.11
CA SER A 19 -8.27 -3.76 -2.71
C SER A 19 -7.02 -4.44 -3.27
N PHE A 20 -6.63 -4.12 -4.50
CA PHE A 20 -5.35 -4.52 -5.08
C PHE A 20 -4.16 -4.01 -4.25
N GLY A 21 -4.15 -2.73 -3.87
CA GLY A 21 -3.10 -2.16 -3.02
C GLY A 21 -2.96 -2.88 -1.68
N VAL A 22 -4.07 -3.21 -1.03
CA VAL A 22 -4.09 -4.01 0.20
C VAL A 22 -3.46 -5.37 -0.04
N VAL A 23 -3.88 -6.09 -1.08
CA VAL A 23 -3.36 -7.44 -1.40
C VAL A 23 -1.86 -7.40 -1.69
N VAL A 24 -1.37 -6.37 -2.40
CA VAL A 24 0.07 -6.18 -2.63
C VAL A 24 0.81 -6.08 -1.29
N LEU A 25 0.36 -5.21 -0.39
CA LEU A 25 1.03 -5.02 0.91
C LEU A 25 0.90 -6.24 1.84
N GLU A 26 -0.23 -6.94 1.81
CA GLU A 26 -0.40 -8.22 2.51
C GLU A 26 0.55 -9.29 1.96
N THR A 27 0.72 -9.35 0.64
CA THR A 27 1.62 -10.32 -0.01
C THR A 27 3.08 -10.03 0.35
N LEU A 28 3.48 -8.76 0.31
CA LEU A 28 4.83 -8.36 0.63
C LEU A 28 5.17 -8.62 2.09
N SER A 29 4.26 -8.33 3.02
CA SER A 29 4.48 -8.52 4.46
C SER A 29 4.22 -9.93 4.97
N GLY A 30 3.37 -10.70 4.29
CA GLY A 30 2.82 -11.95 4.82
C GLY A 30 1.88 -11.76 6.02
N HIS A 31 1.42 -10.54 6.28
CA HIS A 31 0.50 -10.23 7.36
C HIS A 31 -0.88 -9.84 6.81
N SER A 32 -1.93 -10.18 7.54
CA SER A 32 -3.29 -9.81 7.15
C SER A 32 -3.66 -8.41 7.63
N VAL A 33 -4.39 -7.65 6.81
CA VAL A 33 -4.95 -6.33 7.15
C VAL A 33 -6.05 -6.39 8.23
N HIS A 34 -6.63 -7.59 8.44
CA HIS A 34 -7.74 -7.82 9.36
C HIS A 34 -7.30 -8.12 10.79
N LYS A 35 -6.02 -8.42 11.01
CA LYS A 35 -5.48 -8.78 12.33
C LYS A 35 -4.32 -7.84 12.67
N ASN A 36 -4.06 -7.69 13.97
CA ASN A 36 -2.81 -7.05 14.41
C ASN A 36 -1.63 -7.96 14.05
N ILE A 37 -0.51 -7.33 13.72
CA ILE A 37 0.74 -8.05 13.52
C ILE A 37 1.22 -8.57 14.89
N PRO A 38 1.44 -9.89 15.05
CA PRO A 38 1.92 -10.46 16.31
C PRO A 38 3.22 -9.81 16.77
N GLY A 39 3.30 -9.44 18.06
CA GLY A 39 4.50 -8.83 18.66
C GLY A 39 4.66 -7.32 18.41
N ILE A 40 4.04 -6.76 17.36
CA ILE A 40 4.11 -5.33 17.04
C ILE A 40 2.86 -4.58 17.54
N ASN A 41 1.72 -5.29 17.64
CA ASN A 41 0.43 -4.77 18.08
C ASN A 41 -0.09 -3.57 17.24
N LYS A 42 0.37 -3.46 15.99
CA LYS A 42 -0.07 -2.49 14.99
C LYS A 42 -0.87 -3.17 13.88
N ARG A 43 -1.71 -2.39 13.19
CA ARG A 43 -2.37 -2.83 11.95
C ARG A 43 -1.37 -2.80 10.79
N LEU A 44 -1.59 -3.65 9.78
CA LEU A 44 -0.70 -3.73 8.61
C LEU A 44 -0.44 -2.37 7.95
N LEU A 45 -1.49 -1.59 7.67
CA LEU A 45 -1.32 -0.33 6.93
C LEU A 45 -0.51 0.70 7.72
N GLU A 46 -0.70 0.74 9.04
CA GLU A 46 0.08 1.60 9.94
C GLU A 46 1.55 1.15 9.99
N PHE A 47 1.79 -0.16 10.09
CA PHE A 47 3.12 -0.74 10.08
C PHE A 47 3.85 -0.42 8.78
N VAL A 48 3.24 -0.67 7.62
CA VAL A 48 3.83 -0.38 6.31
C VAL A 48 4.13 1.11 6.15
N TRP A 49 3.18 1.98 6.51
CA TRP A 49 3.36 3.42 6.40
C TRP A 49 4.57 3.92 7.21
N ASN A 50 4.65 3.53 8.48
CA ASN A 50 5.75 3.97 9.35
C ASN A 50 7.12 3.52 8.81
N ASN A 51 7.24 2.26 8.41
CA ASN A 51 8.50 1.76 7.86
C ASN A 51 8.83 2.37 6.47
N TRP A 52 7.82 2.73 5.67
CA TRP A 52 8.04 3.44 4.41
C TRP A 52 8.55 4.87 4.64
N VAL A 53 8.01 5.59 5.64
CA VAL A 53 8.48 6.94 6.04
C VAL A 53 9.90 6.87 6.60
N GLU A 54 10.19 5.88 7.44
CA GLU A 54 11.51 5.69 8.08
C GLU A 54 12.55 5.09 7.14
N GLY A 55 12.16 4.63 5.94
CA GLY A 55 13.05 3.96 4.99
C GLY A 55 13.48 2.55 5.41
N THR A 56 12.80 1.94 6.38
CA THR A 56 13.10 0.62 6.95
C THR A 56 12.35 -0.50 6.20
N TYR A 57 12.50 -0.54 4.87
CA TYR A 57 11.73 -1.44 3.98
C TYR A 57 11.92 -2.93 4.28
N SER A 58 13.08 -3.33 4.81
CA SER A 58 13.38 -4.70 5.24
C SER A 58 12.41 -5.24 6.29
N ASN A 59 11.83 -4.37 7.13
CA ASN A 59 10.79 -4.77 8.08
C ASN A 59 9.48 -5.12 7.39
N ILE A 60 9.19 -4.50 6.24
CA ILE A 60 7.95 -4.71 5.50
C ILE A 60 7.99 -6.04 4.73
N VAL A 61 9.16 -6.46 4.25
CA VAL A 61 9.28 -7.56 3.29
C VAL A 61 9.44 -8.90 4.01
N ASN A 62 8.55 -9.84 3.70
CA ASN A 62 8.57 -11.18 4.24
C ASN A 62 9.90 -11.88 3.88
N PRO A 63 10.63 -12.46 4.85
CA PRO A 63 11.90 -13.15 4.60
C PRO A 63 11.84 -14.30 3.58
N ARG A 64 10.64 -14.82 3.28
CA ARG A 64 10.44 -15.85 2.24
C ARG A 64 10.58 -15.30 0.82
N ILE A 65 10.47 -13.98 0.64
CA ILE A 65 10.69 -13.31 -0.63
C ILE A 65 12.20 -13.22 -0.87
N LYS A 66 12.69 -13.93 -1.87
CA LYS A 66 14.14 -13.98 -2.21
C LYS A 66 14.64 -12.74 -2.97
N ILE A 67 13.90 -11.64 -2.90
CA ILE A 67 14.25 -10.36 -3.51
C ILE A 67 14.77 -9.49 -2.37
N ASP A 68 15.87 -8.79 -2.62
CA ASP A 68 16.39 -7.82 -1.66
C ASP A 68 15.33 -6.76 -1.36
N ALA A 69 15.02 -6.59 -0.07
CA ALA A 69 14.06 -5.61 0.40
C ALA A 69 14.47 -4.17 0.06
N ASP A 70 15.77 -3.93 -0.05
CA ASP A 70 16.32 -2.63 -0.42
C ASP A 70 16.41 -2.39 -1.93
N SER A 71 16.04 -3.39 -2.74
CA SER A 71 16.02 -3.25 -4.18
C SER A 71 15.07 -2.14 -4.63
N THR A 72 15.45 -1.47 -5.72
CA THR A 72 14.63 -0.44 -6.37
C THR A 72 13.26 -0.96 -6.75
N LEU A 73 13.18 -2.24 -7.17
CA LEU A 73 11.93 -2.92 -7.46
C LEU A 73 11.03 -3.00 -6.22
N MET A 74 11.56 -3.46 -5.10
CA MET A 74 10.75 -3.65 -3.89
C MET A 74 10.24 -2.32 -3.33
N LYS A 75 11.12 -1.32 -3.24
CA LYS A 75 10.76 0.05 -2.85
C LYS A 75 9.65 0.61 -3.74
N ARG A 76 9.76 0.39 -5.05
CA ARG A 76 8.74 0.80 -6.03
C ARG A 76 7.41 0.08 -5.82
N VAL A 77 7.39 -1.23 -5.59
CA VAL A 77 6.14 -1.98 -5.39
C VAL A 77 5.45 -1.56 -4.09
N ILE A 78 6.20 -1.36 -3.00
CA ILE A 78 5.65 -0.85 -1.73
C ILE A 78 5.03 0.55 -1.96
N HIS A 79 5.76 1.43 -2.65
CA HIS A 79 5.30 2.78 -2.98
C HIS A 79 3.99 2.77 -3.79
N ILE A 80 3.91 1.93 -4.82
CA ILE A 80 2.69 1.77 -5.63
C ILE A 80 1.55 1.20 -4.78
N GLY A 81 1.83 0.23 -3.90
CA GLY A 81 0.85 -0.29 -2.94
C GLY A 81 0.25 0.82 -2.06
N LEU A 82 1.09 1.72 -1.55
CA LEU A 82 0.66 2.89 -0.77
C LEU A 82 -0.16 3.90 -1.58
N LEU A 83 0.17 4.13 -2.86
CA LEU A 83 -0.64 4.96 -3.76
C LEU A 83 -2.02 4.35 -4.04
N CYS A 84 -2.11 3.02 -4.12
CA CYS A 84 -3.38 2.35 -4.35
C CYS A 84 -4.35 2.45 -3.15
N ILE A 85 -3.84 2.54 -1.92
CA ILE A 85 -4.66 2.55 -0.69
C ILE A 85 -4.97 3.94 -0.13
N GLN A 86 -4.86 5.00 -0.95
CA GLN A 86 -5.20 6.35 -0.52
C GLN A 86 -6.67 6.45 -0.06
N ILE A 87 -6.93 7.20 1.01
CA ILE A 87 -8.29 7.36 1.56
C ILE A 87 -9.21 7.96 0.49
N ASP A 88 -8.79 9.08 -0.11
CA ASP A 88 -9.52 9.67 -1.23
C ASP A 88 -9.33 8.84 -2.51
N ALA A 89 -10.43 8.33 -3.06
CA ALA A 89 -10.46 7.55 -4.29
C ALA A 89 -9.90 8.33 -5.49
N LYS A 90 -9.93 9.66 -5.47
CA LYS A 90 -9.37 10.51 -6.53
C LYS A 90 -7.85 10.45 -6.59
N GLU A 91 -7.20 10.30 -5.44
CA GLU A 91 -5.74 10.26 -5.30
C GLU A 91 -5.14 8.91 -5.70
N ARG A 92 -5.96 7.86 -5.77
CA ARG A 92 -5.52 6.54 -6.22
C ARG A 92 -5.20 6.57 -7.72
N PRO A 93 -4.16 5.88 -8.21
CA PRO A 93 -3.97 5.70 -9.64
C PRO A 93 -5.09 4.86 -10.27
N THR A 94 -5.21 4.91 -11.59
CA THR A 94 -5.96 3.94 -12.38
C THR A 94 -5.16 2.64 -12.51
N MET A 95 -5.81 1.50 -12.75
CA MET A 95 -5.09 0.24 -12.96
C MET A 95 -4.14 0.28 -14.17
N LYS A 96 -4.46 1.07 -15.20
CA LYS A 96 -3.56 1.30 -16.35
C LYS A 96 -2.26 1.98 -15.89
N GLU A 97 -2.38 3.01 -15.05
CA GLU A 97 -1.22 3.70 -14.48
C GLU A 97 -0.42 2.77 -13.57
N VAL A 98 -1.08 2.00 -12.70
CA VAL A 98 -0.43 1.00 -11.83
C VAL A 98 0.43 0.05 -12.65
N VAL A 99 -0.08 -0.50 -13.76
CA VAL A 99 0.68 -1.38 -14.65
C VAL A 99 1.88 -0.64 -15.26
N GLY A 100 1.69 0.60 -15.74
CA GLY A 100 2.80 1.41 -16.28
C GLY A 100 3.88 1.70 -15.24
N MET A 101 3.49 1.99 -14.00
CA MET A 101 4.40 2.22 -12.88
C MET A 101 5.20 0.94 -12.56
N LEU A 102 4.55 -0.23 -12.54
CA LEU A 102 5.18 -1.52 -12.29
C LEU A 102 6.17 -1.90 -13.39
N LEU A 103 5.80 -1.70 -14.66
CA LEU A 103 6.66 -1.98 -15.81
C LEU A 103 7.77 -0.94 -16.01
N GLY A 104 7.71 0.18 -15.28
CA GLY A 104 8.67 1.28 -15.44
C GLY A 104 8.56 2.01 -16.78
N THR A 105 7.43 1.91 -17.46
CA THR A 105 7.18 2.55 -18.75
C THR A 105 6.61 3.97 -18.59
N SER A 106 6.23 4.36 -17.37
CA SER A 106 5.79 5.72 -17.04
C SER A 106 7.00 6.67 -16.90
N SER A 107 6.97 7.78 -17.65
CA SER A 107 8.06 8.78 -17.75
C SER A 107 8.16 9.76 -16.56
N THR A 108 7.32 9.64 -15.54
CA THR A 108 7.21 10.62 -14.46
C THR A 108 7.57 10.01 -13.11
N ASP A 109 8.28 10.78 -12.28
CA ASP A 109 8.45 10.46 -10.86
C ASP A 109 7.10 10.12 -10.24
N LEU A 110 7.06 9.02 -9.48
CA LEU A 110 5.82 8.57 -8.85
C LEU A 110 5.38 9.62 -7.82
N PRO A 111 4.08 9.96 -7.77
CA PRO A 111 3.58 10.88 -6.75
C PRO A 111 3.88 10.32 -5.36
N VAL A 112 4.07 11.21 -4.39
CA VAL A 112 4.31 10.81 -2.99
C VAL A 112 2.97 10.40 -2.36
N PRO A 113 2.82 9.15 -1.85
CA PRO A 113 1.61 8.73 -1.19
C PRO A 113 1.38 9.57 0.08
N LYS A 114 0.11 9.85 0.41
CA LYS A 114 -0.28 10.48 1.68
C LYS A 114 -0.56 9.40 2.71
N GLN A 115 -0.50 9.77 3.98
CA GLN A 115 -0.77 8.85 5.08
C GLN A 115 -2.18 8.25 4.92
N PRO A 116 -2.30 6.92 4.77
CA PRO A 116 -3.59 6.27 4.49
C PRO A 116 -4.47 6.13 5.74
N MET A 117 -4.09 6.75 6.86
CA MET A 117 -4.83 6.70 8.12
C MET A 117 -4.97 8.10 8.70
N HIS A 118 -6.22 8.54 8.92
CA HIS A 118 -6.46 9.63 9.87
C HIS A 118 -6.06 9.14 11.26
N GLY A 119 -5.10 9.81 11.87
CA GLY A 119 -4.96 9.75 13.32
C GLY A 119 -6.29 10.19 13.92
N GLY A 120 -6.96 9.30 14.64
CA GLY A 120 -8.03 9.69 15.54
C GLY A 120 -7.40 10.48 16.68
N ASN A 121 -7.22 11.79 16.48
CA ASN A 121 -7.03 12.71 17.59
C ASN A 121 -8.41 12.95 18.20
N ASN A 122 -8.68 12.27 19.31
CA ASN A 122 -9.42 12.85 20.43
C ASN A 122 -8.43 12.96 21.59
#